data_AF-A0A2E2WGB4-F1
#
_entry.id   AF-A0A2E2WGB4-F1
#
_cell.length_a   1.000
_cell.length_b   1.000
_cell.length_c   1.000
_cell.angle_alpha   90.00
_cell.angle_beta   90.00
_cell.angle_gamma   90.00
#
_symmetry.space_group_name_H-M   'P 1'
#
loop_
_entity.id
_entity.type
_entity.pdbx_description
1 polymer ?
#
loop_
_entity_poly.entity_id
_entity_poly.type
_entity_poly.pdbx_seq_one_letter_code
_entity_poly.pdbx_strand_id
1 'polypeptide(L)' 'MSDNPFPLSREELLQIYQTMRTIREFEERVHVEFSRGDIPGFVHLYAGEEASATGIMA' A
#
# COMPACT_ATOMS: atom_id res chain seq x y z
N MET A 1 0.41 -2.51 30.96
CA MET A 1 -0.33 -2.28 29.71
C MET A 1 0.45 -1.25 28.93
N SER A 2 0.89 -1.62 27.72
CA SER A 2 1.27 -0.75 26.58
C SER A 2 1.79 0.66 26.86
N ASP A 3 3.12 0.83 26.94
CA ASP A 3 3.75 2.08 26.47
C ASP A 3 3.85 2.00 24.94
N ASN A 4 2.75 2.29 24.26
CA ASN A 4 2.79 2.50 22.81
C ASN A 4 3.41 3.89 22.57
N PRO A 5 4.60 3.99 21.93
CA PRO A 5 5.25 5.28 21.72
C PRO A 5 4.57 6.12 20.62
N PHE A 6 3.58 5.55 19.92
CA PHE A 6 2.87 6.20 18.83
C PHE A 6 1.53 6.79 19.29
N PRO A 7 1.08 7.90 18.68
CA PRO A 7 -0.20 8.52 18.99
C PRO A 7 -1.42 7.71 18.53
N LEU A 8 -1.21 6.62 17.80
CA LEU A 8 -2.24 5.74 17.23
C LEU A 8 -2.32 4.43 18.00
N SER A 9 -3.52 3.89 18.17
CA SER A 9 -3.75 2.56 18.73
C SER A 9 -3.09 1.46 17.89
N ARG A 10 -2.92 0.28 18.49
CA ARG A 10 -2.36 -0.88 17.79
C ARG A 10 -3.22 -1.26 16.58
N GLU A 11 -4.53 -1.15 16.73
CA GLU A 11 -5.53 -1.46 15.71
C GLU A 11 -5.41 -0.51 14.52
N GLU A 12 -5.27 0.79 14.76
CA GLU A 12 -5.05 1.80 13.71
C GLU A 12 -3.72 1.56 12.98
N LEU A 13 -2.64 1.28 13.71
CA LEU A 13 -1.34 0.99 13.10
C LEU A 13 -1.38 -0.25 12.21
N LEU A 14 -2.12 -1.29 12.63
CA LEU A 14 -2.32 -2.49 11.81
C LEU A 14 -3.13 -2.20 10.55
N GLN A 15 -4.18 -1.38 10.66
CA GLN A 15 -4.97 -0.97 9.50
C GLN A 15 -4.13 -0.17 8.50
N ILE A 16 -3.34 0.80 8.96
CA ILE A 16 -2.43 1.59 8.12
C ILE A 16 -1.43 0.67 7.41
N TYR A 17 -0.82 -0.27 8.14
CA TYR A 17 0.08 -1.25 7.54
C TYR A 17 -0.61 -2.12 6.48
N GLN A 18 -1.81 -2.63 6.78
CA GLN A 18 -2.57 -3.47 5.86
C GLN A 18 -2.93 -2.72 4.57
N THR A 19 -3.33 -1.45 4.67
CA THR A 19 -3.61 -0.61 3.50
C THR A 19 -2.36 -0.44 2.64
N MET A 20 -1.22 -0.03 3.22
CA MET A 20 0.02 0.11 2.46
C MET A 20 0.47 -1.21 1.83
N ARG A 21 0.34 -2.32 2.56
CA ARG A 21 0.71 -3.64 2.05
C ARG A 21 -0.17 -4.08 0.89
N THR A 22 -1.47 -3.81 0.98
CA THR A 22 -2.44 -4.11 -0.10
C THR A 22 -2.10 -3.34 -1.37
N ILE A 23 -1.78 -2.05 -1.25
CA ILE A 23 -1.35 -1.23 -2.39
C ILE A 23 -0.08 -1.84 -3.00
N ARG A 24 0.94 -2.15 -2.20
CA ARG A 24 2.19 -2.75 -2.70
C ARG A 24 1.94 -4.05 -3.46
N GLU A 25 1.15 -4.97 -2.90
CA GLU A 25 0.90 -6.27 -3.53
C GLU A 25 0.10 -6.12 -4.84
N PHE A 26 -0.83 -5.18 -4.88
CA PHE A 26 -1.56 -4.86 -6.10
C PHE A 26 -0.60 -4.32 -7.18
N GLU A 27 0.22 -3.33 -6.85
CA GLU A 27 1.20 -2.73 -7.76
C GLU A 27 2.22 -3.76 -8.28
N GLU A 28 2.75 -4.62 -7.41
CA GLU A 28 3.65 -5.71 -7.80
C GLU A 28 2.96 -6.71 -8.75
N ARG A 29 1.68 -7.02 -8.50
CA ARG A 29 0.92 -7.91 -9.40
C ARG A 29 0.67 -7.26 -10.76
N VAL A 30 0.26 -6.00 -10.78
CA VAL A 30 0.05 -5.23 -12.01
C VAL A 30 1.34 -5.16 -12.83
N HIS A 31 2.51 -4.98 -12.18
CA HIS A 31 3.80 -5.00 -12.86
C HIS A 31 4.06 -6.33 -13.59
N VAL A 32 3.74 -7.47 -12.96
CA VAL A 32 3.91 -8.80 -13.58
C VAL A 32 2.99 -8.97 -14.78
N GLU A 33 1.69 -8.68 -14.65
CA GLU A 33 0.74 -8.87 -15.74
C GLU A 33 1.01 -7.92 -16.91
N PHE A 34 1.45 -6.69 -16.62
CA PHE A 34 1.91 -5.75 -17.64
C PHE A 34 3.15 -6.27 -18.38
N SER A 35 4.13 -6.79 -17.65
CA SER A 35 5.36 -7.36 -18.25
C SER A 35 5.09 -8.59 -19.12
N ARG A 36 3.99 -9.30 -18.88
CA ARG A 36 3.51 -10.42 -19.71
C ARG A 36 2.75 -9.98 -20.96
N GLY A 37 2.35 -8.71 -21.04
CA GLY A 37 1.53 -8.16 -22.12
C GLY A 37 0.03 -8.37 -21.92
N ASP A 38 -0.41 -8.85 -20.75
CA ASP A 38 -1.83 -9.10 -20.45
C ASP A 38 -2.60 -7.80 -20.17
N ILE A 39 -1.89 -6.71 -19.85
CA ILE A 39 -2.45 -5.36 -19.66
C ILE A 39 -2.01 -4.46 -20.84
N PRO A 40 -2.93 -4.00 -21.71
CA PRO A 40 -2.58 -3.16 -22.84
C PRO A 40 -2.32 -1.70 -22.43
N GLY A 41 -1.50 -0.99 -23.21
CA GLY A 41 -1.26 0.44 -23.04
C GLY A 41 -0.07 0.75 -22.12
N PHE A 42 -0.29 1.63 -21.14
CA PHE A 42 0.74 2.09 -20.20
C PHE A 42 0.26 1.92 -18.76
N VAL A 43 1.17 1.45 -17.91
CA VAL A 43 0.96 1.31 -16.47
C VAL A 43 1.90 2.27 -15.75
N HIS A 44 1.34 3.08 -14.85
CA HIS A 44 2.09 3.90 -13.90
C HIS A 44 1.98 3.24 -12.54
N LEU A 45 3.13 2.85 -11.97
CA LEU A 45 3.14 2.17 -10.69
C LEU A 45 3.22 3.18 -9.54
N TYR A 46 2.43 2.96 -8.50
CA TYR A 46 2.42 3.73 -7.26
C TYR A 46 3.33 3.13 -6.18
N ALA A 47 4.07 2.06 -6.52
CA ALA A 47 4.96 1.37 -5.59
C ALA A 47 6.03 2.33 -5.03
N GLY A 48 6.04 2.49 -3.71
CA GLY A 48 6.91 3.42 -2.98
C GLY A 48 6.21 4.69 -2.48
N GLU A 49 4.98 4.95 -2.93
CA GLU A 49 4.19 6.12 -2.54
C GLU A 49 3.00 5.75 -1.62
N GLU A 50 2.94 4.53 -1.09
CA GLU A 50 1.76 4.00 -0.38
C GLU A 50 1.39 4.79 0.87
N ALA A 51 2.38 5.37 1.55
CA ALA A 51 2.18 6.21 2.71
C ALA A 51 1.37 7.48 2.37
N SER A 52 1.51 8.02 1.16
CA SER A 52 0.78 9.20 0.71
C SER A 52 -0.72 8.91 0.57
N ALA A 53 -1.07 7.84 -0.14
CA ALA A 53 -2.47 7.44 -0.30
C ALA A 53 -3.09 6.99 1.02
N THR A 54 -2.37 6.18 1.81
CA THR A 54 -2.86 5.69 3.10
C THR A 54 -3.05 6.83 4.09
N GLY A 55 -2.11 7.76 4.17
CA GLY A 55 -2.17 8.88 5.11
C GLY A 55 -3.25 9.92 4.80
N ILE A 56 -3.58 10.14 3.52
CA ILE A 56 -4.68 11.04 3.12
C ILE A 56 -6.06 10.46 3.46
N MET A 57 -6.18 9.13 3.44
CA MET A 57 -7.46 8.43 3.63
C MET A 57 -7.71 7.97 5.07
N ALA A 58 -6.74 8.18 5.97
CA ALA A 58 -6.76 7.77 7.38
C ALA A 58 -7.54 8.74 8.28
#